data_AF-A0A9P1RC94-F1
#
_entry.id   AF-A0A9P1RC94-F1
#
_cell.length_a   1.000
_cell.length_b   1.000
_cell.length_c   1.000
_cell.angle_alpha   90.00
_cell.angle_beta   90.00
_cell.angle_gamma   90.00
#
_symmetry.space_group_name_H-M   'P 1'
#
loop_
_entity.id
_entity.type
_entity.pdbx_description
1 polymer ?
#
loop_
_entity_poly.entity_id
_entity_poly.type
_entity_poly.pdbx_seq_one_letter_code
_entity_poly.pdbx_strand_id
1 'polypeptide(L)'
;MEDKKGAEQLFIHAERNQDIEVENDESHWVGHDRTKTIDHDETVHVKHDRTETVDNNETITVHANRSKTVDRNETVRIGMNKTETILMASLQNVGMGRMENVGLGYSLNVGMMMNTVVGLNQSTQVMKKKTLSVGDSYEVSVGGSDDGSKITLDGQSITLGSQRIELTADREILLRCGQSTIRLTPGEIEILSPNVDINC
;
A
#
# COMPACT_ATOMS: atom_id res chain seq x y z
N MET A 1 -15.82 -46.52 34.35
CA MET A 1 -16.44 -46.75 33.03
C MET A 1 -17.91 -46.95 33.27
N GLU A 2 -18.75 -46.09 32.70
CA GLU A 2 -20.21 -46.24 32.66
C GLU A 2 -20.57 -47.03 31.39
N ASP A 3 -21.40 -48.06 31.50
CA ASP A 3 -21.75 -49.00 30.43
C ASP A 3 -23.28 -49.07 30.22
N LYS A 4 -24.02 -48.08 30.75
CA LYS A 4 -25.43 -47.91 30.42
C LYS A 4 -25.56 -47.49 28.96
N LYS A 5 -26.28 -48.29 28.17
CA LYS A 5 -26.57 -48.04 26.76
C LYS A 5 -27.01 -46.60 26.50
N GLY A 6 -26.25 -45.86 25.68
CA GLY A 6 -26.50 -44.47 25.30
C GLY A 6 -26.07 -43.41 26.33
N ALA A 7 -25.38 -43.83 27.40
CA ALA A 7 -24.79 -42.97 28.42
C ALA A 7 -23.36 -43.45 28.77
N GLU A 8 -22.72 -44.19 27.86
CA GLU A 8 -21.40 -44.75 28.08
C GLU A 8 -20.38 -43.64 28.28
N GLN A 9 -19.57 -43.76 29.33
CA GLN A 9 -18.57 -42.75 29.67
C GLN A 9 -17.29 -43.39 30.18
N LEU A 10 -16.17 -42.93 29.64
CA LEU A 10 -14.86 -43.07 30.24
C LEU A 10 -14.44 -41.71 30.80
N PHE A 11 -14.13 -41.66 32.09
CA PHE A 11 -13.62 -40.48 32.77
C PHE A 11 -12.24 -40.80 33.34
N ILE A 12 -11.22 -40.03 32.94
CA ILE A 12 -9.85 -40.15 33.41
C ILE A 12 -9.53 -38.84 34.13
N HIS A 13 -9.07 -38.95 35.37
CA HIS A 13 -8.69 -37.81 36.20
C HIS A 13 -7.36 -38.12 36.86
N ALA A 14 -6.44 -37.16 36.82
CA ALA A 14 -5.16 -37.22 37.51
C ALA A 14 -5.01 -35.97 38.38
N GLU A 15 -4.65 -36.14 39.66
CA GLU A 15 -4.46 -35.04 40.61
C GLU A 15 -3.13 -34.29 40.41
N ARG A 16 -2.17 -34.90 39.72
CA ARG A 16 -0.84 -34.33 39.51
C ARG A 16 -0.44 -34.30 38.04
N ASN A 17 -0.18 -35.47 37.45
CA ASN A 17 0.29 -35.61 36.08
C ASN A 17 -0.50 -36.70 35.36
N GLN A 18 -0.74 -36.49 34.06
CA GLN A 18 -1.19 -37.53 33.13
C GLN A 18 -0.26 -37.50 31.92
N ASP A 19 0.55 -38.54 31.78
CA ASP A 19 1.44 -38.73 30.64
C ASP A 19 0.78 -39.70 29.64
N ILE A 20 0.87 -39.40 28.35
CA ILE A 20 0.42 -40.26 27.26
C ILE A 20 1.61 -40.43 26.31
N GLU A 21 2.06 -41.66 26.15
CA GLU A 21 3.16 -42.01 25.25
C GLU A 21 2.68 -43.06 24.24
N VAL A 22 2.94 -42.80 22.97
CA VAL A 22 2.64 -43.70 21.86
C VAL A 22 3.90 -43.76 21.00
N GLU A 23 4.56 -44.91 20.97
CA GLU A 23 5.88 -45.06 20.30
C GLU A 23 5.81 -45.16 18.77
N ASN A 24 4.63 -45.49 18.23
CA ASN A 24 4.44 -45.68 16.79
C ASN A 24 3.40 -44.69 16.25
N ASP A 25 2.12 -45.07 16.24
CA ASP A 25 1.05 -44.28 15.62
C ASP A 25 -0.10 -44.04 16.60
N GLU A 26 -0.53 -42.78 16.73
CA GLU A 26 -1.79 -42.41 17.39
C GLU A 26 -2.79 -41.96 16.32
N SER A 27 -4.01 -42.48 16.38
CA SER A 27 -5.15 -41.94 15.64
C SER A 27 -6.22 -41.53 16.63
N HIS A 28 -6.78 -40.34 16.43
CA HIS A 28 -7.83 -39.81 17.29
C HIS A 28 -9.01 -39.34 16.44
N TRP A 29 -10.20 -39.80 16.77
CA TRP A 29 -11.43 -39.45 16.06
C TRP A 29 -12.52 -39.10 17.07
N VAL A 30 -13.23 -38.01 16.79
CA VAL A 30 -14.37 -37.55 17.57
C VAL A 30 -15.56 -37.45 16.60
N GLY A 31 -16.61 -38.22 16.85
CA GLY A 31 -17.75 -38.31 15.92
C GLY A 31 -18.69 -37.11 15.94
N HIS A 32 -18.60 -36.27 16.96
CA HIS A 32 -19.36 -35.04 17.12
C HIS A 32 -18.39 -33.91 17.52
N ASP A 33 -18.56 -33.32 18.70
CA ASP A 33 -17.84 -32.14 19.13
C ASP A 33 -16.67 -32.46 20.05
N ARG A 34 -15.58 -31.70 19.91
CA ARG A 34 -14.44 -31.70 20.84
C ARG A 34 -14.27 -30.31 21.44
N THR A 35 -14.18 -30.25 22.76
CA THR A 35 -13.78 -29.03 23.49
C THR A 35 -12.44 -29.29 24.18
N LYS A 36 -11.53 -28.32 24.12
CA LYS A 36 -10.26 -28.34 24.83
C LYS A 36 -10.08 -27.00 25.53
N THR A 37 -9.75 -27.06 26.82
CA THR A 37 -9.44 -25.88 27.64
C THR A 37 -8.09 -26.12 28.29
N ILE A 38 -7.23 -25.10 28.23
CA ILE A 38 -5.93 -25.07 28.89
C ILE A 38 -5.94 -23.79 29.74
N ASP A 39 -5.88 -23.92 31.06
CA ASP A 39 -6.01 -22.77 31.96
C ASP A 39 -4.74 -21.89 32.03
N HIS A 40 -3.59 -22.44 31.66
CA HIS A 40 -2.29 -21.74 31.69
C HIS A 40 -1.66 -21.66 30.31
N ASP A 41 -0.74 -22.58 29.99
CA ASP A 41 0.05 -22.53 28.77
C ASP A 41 -0.07 -23.83 27.96
N GLU A 42 -0.11 -23.68 26.63
CA GLU A 42 -0.01 -24.79 25.69
C GLU A 42 1.24 -24.62 24.83
N THR A 43 2.02 -25.70 24.70
CA THR A 43 3.12 -25.79 23.73
C THR A 43 2.85 -26.94 22.78
N VAL A 44 2.86 -26.66 21.49
CA VAL A 44 2.76 -27.66 20.42
C VAL A 44 4.04 -27.64 19.62
N HIS A 45 4.74 -28.77 19.57
CA HIS A 45 5.94 -28.92 18.76
C HIS A 45 5.75 -30.05 17.75
N VAL A 46 5.67 -29.69 16.47
CA VAL A 46 5.60 -30.63 15.34
C VAL A 46 6.97 -30.64 14.67
N LYS A 47 7.68 -31.77 14.68
CA LYS A 47 9.06 -31.88 14.17
C LYS A 47 9.16 -31.82 12.64
N HIS A 48 8.09 -32.24 11.96
CA HIS A 48 8.00 -32.25 10.50
C HIS A 48 6.84 -31.34 10.08
N ASP A 49 5.81 -31.91 9.46
CA ASP A 49 4.76 -31.15 8.81
C ASP A 49 3.47 -31.15 9.62
N ARG A 50 2.75 -30.01 9.59
CA ARG A 50 1.37 -29.89 10.06
C ARG A 50 0.49 -29.53 8.86
N THR A 51 -0.55 -30.33 8.63
CA THR A 51 -1.64 -29.99 7.72
C THR A 51 -2.90 -29.77 8.55
N GLU A 52 -3.62 -28.69 8.27
CA GLU A 52 -4.87 -28.33 8.93
C GLU A 52 -5.89 -27.97 7.86
N THR A 53 -7.12 -28.41 8.05
CA THR A 53 -8.23 -28.14 7.14
C THR A 53 -9.46 -27.85 7.97
N VAL A 54 -10.08 -26.72 7.68
CA VAL A 54 -11.35 -26.28 8.27
C VAL A 54 -12.30 -26.07 7.10
N ASP A 55 -13.28 -26.96 6.93
CA ASP A 55 -14.17 -26.93 5.76
C ASP A 55 -15.14 -25.74 5.76
N ASN A 56 -15.45 -25.24 6.96
CA ASN A 56 -16.37 -24.12 7.15
C ASN A 56 -15.62 -22.86 7.60
N ASN A 57 -15.79 -22.45 8.86
CA ASN A 57 -15.27 -21.18 9.35
C ASN A 57 -14.24 -21.40 10.45
N GLU A 58 -13.18 -20.59 10.42
CA GLU A 58 -12.19 -20.48 11.49
C GLU A 58 -12.29 -19.08 12.12
N THR A 59 -12.21 -19.01 13.45
CA THR A 59 -12.09 -17.73 14.18
C THR A 59 -10.95 -17.84 15.16
N ILE A 60 -9.95 -16.97 15.02
CA ILE A 60 -8.79 -16.88 15.91
C ILE A 60 -8.86 -15.53 16.62
N THR A 61 -8.91 -15.56 17.95
CA THR A 61 -8.80 -14.35 18.79
C THR A 61 -7.53 -14.44 19.62
N VAL A 62 -6.69 -13.41 19.53
CA VAL A 62 -5.50 -13.24 20.38
C VAL A 62 -5.67 -11.92 21.12
N HIS A 63 -5.84 -11.97 22.44
CA HIS A 63 -6.11 -10.77 23.24
C HIS A 63 -4.88 -9.89 23.47
N ALA A 64 -3.69 -10.50 23.45
CA ALA A 64 -2.42 -9.81 23.58
C ALA A 64 -1.69 -9.78 22.23
N ASN A 65 -0.47 -10.32 22.16
CA ASN A 65 0.37 -10.23 20.98
C ASN A 65 0.39 -11.53 20.18
N ARG A 66 0.46 -11.41 18.86
CA ARG A 66 0.76 -12.52 17.94
C ARG A 66 2.08 -12.22 17.22
N SER A 67 3.05 -13.12 17.34
CA SER A 67 4.25 -13.14 16.51
C SER A 67 4.19 -14.32 15.55
N LYS A 68 4.65 -14.11 14.31
CA LYS A 68 4.74 -15.14 13.28
C LYS A 68 6.06 -14.99 12.55
N THR A 69 6.81 -16.08 12.50
CA THR A 69 8.05 -16.18 11.71
C THR A 69 7.89 -17.29 10.69
N VAL A 70 8.27 -17.02 9.45
CA VAL A 70 8.34 -18.02 8.36
C VAL A 70 9.71 -17.85 7.72
N ASP A 71 10.60 -18.82 7.91
CA ASP A 71 11.99 -18.71 7.44
C ASP A 71 12.15 -18.86 5.92
N ARG A 72 11.16 -19.49 5.28
CA ARG A 72 11.12 -19.69 3.82
C ARG A 72 10.02 -18.85 3.20
N ASN A 73 9.03 -19.51 2.57
CA ASN A 73 8.01 -18.84 1.79
C ASN A 73 6.65 -18.88 2.48
N GLU A 74 5.94 -17.76 2.43
CA GLU A 74 4.52 -17.69 2.79
C GLU A 74 3.70 -17.40 1.53
N THR A 75 2.62 -18.15 1.34
CA THR A 75 1.63 -17.89 0.27
C THR A 75 0.26 -17.81 0.90
N VAL A 76 -0.45 -16.72 0.61
CA VAL A 76 -1.83 -16.51 1.08
C VAL A 76 -2.71 -16.31 -0.13
N ARG A 77 -3.74 -17.14 -0.28
CA ARG A 77 -4.75 -17.03 -1.32
C ARG A 77 -6.10 -16.77 -0.68
N ILE A 78 -6.71 -15.64 -1.01
CA ILE A 78 -8.06 -15.28 -0.62
C ILE A 78 -8.94 -15.38 -1.87
N GLY A 79 -10.00 -16.18 -1.81
CA GLY A 79 -10.90 -16.39 -2.96
C GLY A 79 -11.85 -15.21 -3.21
N MET A 80 -12.18 -14.46 -2.16
CA MET A 80 -13.10 -13.33 -2.19
C MET A 80 -12.39 -12.06 -1.67
N ASN A 81 -12.77 -11.55 -0.50
CA ASN A 81 -12.31 -10.25 0.01
C ASN A 81 -11.31 -10.41 1.17
N LYS A 82 -10.30 -9.53 1.22
CA LYS A 82 -9.44 -9.31 2.40
C LYS A 82 -9.71 -7.91 2.95
N THR A 83 -10.05 -7.81 4.23
CA THR A 83 -10.11 -6.53 4.96
C THR A 83 -9.06 -6.57 6.06
N GLU A 84 -8.28 -5.50 6.18
CA GLU A 84 -7.24 -5.36 7.18
C GLU A 84 -7.35 -3.98 7.82
N THR A 85 -7.40 -3.93 9.15
CA THR A 85 -7.53 -2.68 9.91
C THR A 85 -6.42 -2.62 10.95
N ILE A 86 -5.59 -1.60 10.85
CA ILE A 86 -4.51 -1.32 11.79
C ILE A 86 -4.83 0.00 12.48
N LEU A 87 -4.99 -0.03 13.80
CA LEU A 87 -5.43 1.15 14.57
C LEU A 87 -4.31 2.18 14.79
N MET A 88 -3.07 1.72 14.88
CA MET A 88 -1.93 2.56 15.28
C MET A 88 -0.94 2.77 14.13
N ALA A 89 -0.16 1.74 13.77
CA ALA A 89 0.92 1.87 12.79
C ALA A 89 1.15 0.58 12.01
N SER A 90 1.47 0.72 10.72
CA SER A 90 1.87 -0.37 9.83
C SER A 90 3.19 0.00 9.16
N LEU A 91 4.14 -0.94 9.16
CA LEU A 91 5.44 -0.80 8.53
C LEU A 91 5.72 -2.03 7.66
N GLN A 92 6.18 -1.79 6.43
CA GLN A 92 6.47 -2.85 5.48
C GLN A 92 7.86 -2.64 4.87
N ASN A 93 8.81 -3.48 5.25
CA ASN A 93 10.14 -3.55 4.65
C ASN A 93 10.18 -4.64 3.58
N VAL A 94 10.72 -4.34 2.40
CA VAL A 94 10.86 -5.28 1.30
C VAL A 94 12.30 -5.28 0.81
N GLY A 95 12.96 -6.44 0.81
CA GLY A 95 14.40 -6.53 0.56
C GLY A 95 14.81 -6.43 -0.91
N MET A 96 14.02 -7.00 -1.84
CA MET A 96 14.36 -7.01 -3.27
C MET A 96 13.40 -6.19 -4.13
N GLY A 97 12.09 -6.46 -4.04
CA GLY A 97 11.11 -5.74 -4.87
C GLY A 97 9.68 -5.99 -4.44
N ARG A 98 8.82 -5.01 -4.71
CA ARG A 98 7.38 -5.04 -4.47
C ARG A 98 6.66 -4.72 -5.78
N MET A 99 5.66 -5.52 -6.12
CA MET A 99 4.76 -5.30 -7.24
C MET A 99 3.32 -5.27 -6.74
N GLU A 100 2.51 -4.36 -7.26
CA GLU A 100 1.10 -4.23 -6.91
C GLU A 100 0.28 -4.12 -8.20
N ASN A 101 -0.64 -5.06 -8.41
CA ASN A 101 -1.51 -5.10 -9.59
C ASN A 101 -2.96 -4.96 -9.14
N VAL A 102 -3.67 -3.96 -9.67
CA VAL A 102 -5.05 -3.65 -9.30
C VAL A 102 -5.94 -3.68 -10.54
N GLY A 103 -6.99 -4.50 -10.49
CA GLY A 103 -7.81 -4.79 -11.68
C GLY A 103 -8.90 -3.77 -12.01
N LEU A 104 -9.46 -3.08 -11.01
CA LEU A 104 -10.60 -2.17 -11.21
C LEU A 104 -10.28 -0.73 -10.81
N GLY A 105 -9.88 -0.50 -9.55
CA GLY A 105 -9.63 0.84 -9.04
C GLY A 105 -8.77 0.84 -7.79
N TYR A 106 -7.97 1.89 -7.65
CA TYR A 106 -7.07 2.12 -6.52
C TYR A 106 -7.33 3.53 -5.97
N SER A 107 -7.54 3.65 -4.66
CA SER A 107 -7.71 4.92 -3.96
C SER A 107 -6.80 4.95 -2.74
N LEU A 108 -5.98 6.00 -2.65
CA LEU A 108 -5.11 6.27 -1.52
C LEU A 108 -5.54 7.60 -0.90
N ASN A 109 -6.01 7.56 0.35
CA ASN A 109 -6.37 8.74 1.12
C ASN A 109 -5.36 8.88 2.27
N VAL A 110 -4.67 10.00 2.34
CA VAL A 110 -3.64 10.27 3.35
C VAL A 110 -4.10 11.45 4.21
N GLY A 111 -4.17 11.25 5.52
CA GLY A 111 -4.78 12.24 6.43
C GLY A 111 -3.92 13.46 6.74
N MET A 112 -2.58 13.32 6.77
CA MET A 112 -1.66 14.41 7.13
C MET A 112 -0.60 14.67 6.06
N MET A 113 0.29 13.70 5.82
CA MET A 113 1.44 13.89 4.95
C MET A 113 1.75 12.63 4.17
N MET A 114 2.10 12.80 2.89
CA MET A 114 2.66 11.77 2.03
C MET A 114 4.05 12.21 1.57
N ASN A 115 5.05 11.35 1.71
CA ASN A 115 6.39 11.56 1.18
C ASN A 115 6.80 10.34 0.34
N THR A 116 7.56 10.57 -0.73
CA THR A 116 8.07 9.51 -1.61
C THR A 116 9.48 9.88 -2.04
N VAL A 117 10.44 9.01 -1.72
CA VAL A 117 11.84 9.16 -2.10
C VAL A 117 12.19 8.01 -3.04
N VAL A 118 12.77 8.32 -4.19
CA VAL A 118 13.19 7.34 -5.19
C VAL A 118 14.66 7.53 -5.50
N GLY A 119 15.46 6.48 -5.33
CA GLY A 119 16.92 6.58 -5.45
C GLY A 119 17.46 6.62 -6.89
N LEU A 120 16.72 6.09 -7.87
CA LEU A 120 17.18 5.99 -9.27
C LEU A 120 16.21 6.67 -10.25
N ASN A 121 15.04 6.07 -10.48
CA ASN A 121 14.10 6.56 -11.49
C ASN A 121 12.65 6.35 -11.05
N GLN A 122 11.83 7.39 -11.24
CA GLN A 122 10.38 7.33 -11.06
C GLN A 122 9.70 7.59 -12.41
N SER A 123 8.98 6.58 -12.92
CA SER A 123 8.18 6.71 -14.15
C SER A 123 6.70 6.63 -13.82
N THR A 124 5.88 7.44 -14.48
CA THR A 124 4.41 7.41 -14.35
C THR A 124 3.78 7.52 -15.74
N GLN A 125 3.11 6.46 -16.16
CA GLN A 125 2.40 6.42 -17.44
C GLN A 125 0.88 6.43 -17.18
N VAL A 126 0.17 7.37 -17.79
CA VAL A 126 -1.29 7.51 -17.64
C VAL A 126 -1.91 7.55 -19.02
N MET A 127 -2.70 6.53 -19.36
CA MET A 127 -3.20 6.30 -20.73
C MET A 127 -4.31 7.26 -21.17
N LYS A 128 -5.11 7.78 -20.23
CA LYS A 128 -6.26 8.65 -20.55
C LYS A 128 -6.08 10.08 -20.04
N LYS A 129 -6.12 10.28 -18.73
CA LYS A 129 -6.07 11.61 -18.12
C LYS A 129 -5.38 11.56 -16.77
N LYS A 130 -4.40 12.43 -16.56
CA LYS A 130 -3.82 12.75 -15.24
C LYS A 130 -4.36 14.11 -14.81
N THR A 131 -4.99 14.18 -13.65
CA THR A 131 -5.46 15.43 -13.04
C THR A 131 -4.70 15.64 -11.74
N LEU A 132 -4.17 16.84 -11.53
CA LEU A 132 -3.51 17.25 -10.30
C LEU A 132 -4.18 18.53 -9.80
N SER A 133 -4.71 18.50 -8.58
CA SER A 133 -5.30 19.65 -7.90
C SER A 133 -4.54 19.85 -6.61
N VAL A 134 -3.94 21.03 -6.45
CA VAL A 134 -3.14 21.38 -5.28
C VAL A 134 -3.75 22.62 -4.64
N GLY A 135 -3.87 22.62 -3.32
CA GLY A 135 -4.60 23.66 -2.59
C GLY A 135 -3.81 24.94 -2.36
N ASP A 136 -2.49 24.87 -2.31
CA ASP A 136 -1.60 26.00 -1.99
C ASP A 136 -0.55 26.19 -3.09
N SER A 137 0.57 25.46 -3.03
CA SER A 137 1.65 25.57 -4.01
C SER A 137 2.05 24.22 -4.62
N TYR A 138 2.34 24.24 -5.92
CA TYR A 138 2.96 23.14 -6.65
C TYR A 138 4.32 23.56 -7.18
N GLU A 139 5.38 22.94 -6.66
CA GLU A 139 6.77 23.20 -7.04
C GLU A 139 7.39 21.98 -7.73
N VAL A 140 8.06 22.22 -8.85
CA VAL A 140 8.98 21.29 -9.49
C VAL A 140 10.37 21.91 -9.41
N SER A 141 11.31 21.23 -8.77
CA SER A 141 12.70 21.67 -8.63
C SER A 141 13.65 20.59 -9.13
N VAL A 142 14.61 20.98 -9.98
CA VAL A 142 15.60 20.09 -10.58
C VAL A 142 16.99 20.71 -10.42
N GLY A 143 17.98 19.93 -9.96
CA GLY A 143 19.38 20.35 -9.99
C GLY A 143 19.94 21.09 -8.76
N GLY A 144 19.21 21.15 -7.64
CA GLY A 144 19.72 21.76 -6.39
C GLY A 144 19.54 23.29 -6.32
N SER A 145 20.08 23.92 -5.27
CA SER A 145 19.64 25.25 -4.79
C SER A 145 20.18 26.45 -5.56
N ASP A 146 21.36 26.38 -6.20
CA ASP A 146 22.02 27.59 -6.70
C ASP A 146 21.92 27.77 -8.23
N ASP A 147 21.82 26.67 -8.99
CA ASP A 147 21.69 26.67 -10.47
C ASP A 147 20.53 25.79 -10.98
N GLY A 148 19.67 25.34 -10.08
CA GLY A 148 18.55 24.46 -10.42
C GLY A 148 17.45 25.16 -11.22
N SER A 149 16.70 24.38 -11.99
CA SER A 149 15.49 24.87 -12.65
C SER A 149 14.28 24.64 -11.75
N LYS A 150 13.42 25.67 -11.64
CA LYS A 150 12.21 25.66 -10.84
C LYS A 150 10.99 26.07 -11.64
N ILE A 151 9.88 25.37 -11.41
CA ILE A 151 8.55 25.76 -11.85
C ILE A 151 7.67 25.81 -10.60
N THR A 152 7.07 26.96 -10.34
CA THR A 152 6.21 27.17 -9.16
C THR A 152 4.84 27.68 -9.61
N LEU A 153 3.79 27.02 -9.15
CA LEU A 153 2.40 27.47 -9.25
C LEU A 153 1.91 27.72 -7.82
N ASP A 154 1.59 28.96 -7.47
CA ASP A 154 1.26 29.40 -6.10
C ASP A 154 -0.21 29.83 -5.92
N GLY A 155 -1.05 29.48 -6.90
CA GLY A 155 -2.46 29.87 -6.97
C GLY A 155 -2.72 31.28 -7.54
N GLN A 156 -1.70 32.14 -7.64
CA GLN A 156 -1.82 33.50 -8.19
C GLN A 156 -0.97 33.71 -9.44
N SER A 157 0.16 33.01 -9.52
CA SER A 157 1.18 33.18 -10.55
C SER A 157 1.75 31.83 -10.99
N ILE A 158 2.40 31.85 -12.15
CA ILE A 158 3.27 30.78 -12.62
C ILE A 158 4.66 31.39 -12.76
N THR A 159 5.61 30.88 -11.99
CA THR A 159 7.01 31.33 -12.01
C THR A 159 7.91 30.26 -12.61
N LEU A 160 8.74 30.67 -13.59
CA LEU A 160 9.77 29.84 -14.21
C LEU A 160 11.13 30.41 -13.81
N GLY A 161 11.87 29.69 -12.98
CA GLY A 161 13.23 30.07 -12.54
C GLY A 161 14.27 29.19 -13.21
N SER A 162 15.10 29.75 -14.08
CA SER A 162 16.25 29.08 -14.70
C SER A 162 17.20 30.11 -15.33
N GLN A 163 18.46 29.72 -15.59
CA GLN A 163 19.43 30.57 -16.30
C GLN A 163 18.98 30.90 -17.73
N ARG A 164 18.24 29.99 -18.37
CA ARG A 164 17.68 30.16 -19.72
C ARG A 164 16.27 29.59 -19.75
N ILE A 165 15.33 30.37 -20.25
CA ILE A 165 13.99 29.90 -20.61
C ILE A 165 13.91 29.92 -22.13
N GLU A 166 13.77 28.74 -22.73
CA GLU A 166 13.65 28.59 -24.18
C GLU A 166 12.27 28.03 -24.53
N LEU A 167 11.55 28.76 -25.39
CA LEU A 167 10.27 28.35 -25.94
C LEU A 167 10.43 28.18 -27.44
N THR A 168 10.25 26.95 -27.93
CA THR A 168 10.39 26.60 -29.34
C THR A 168 9.09 25.99 -29.83
N ALA A 169 8.59 26.49 -30.96
CA ALA A 169 7.42 25.95 -31.63
C ALA A 169 7.60 25.98 -33.15
N ASP A 170 7.16 24.91 -33.83
CA ASP A 170 7.26 24.81 -35.29
C ASP A 170 6.28 25.73 -36.03
N ARG A 171 5.23 26.20 -35.35
CA ARG A 171 4.15 27.00 -35.96
C ARG A 171 3.94 28.35 -35.31
N GLU A 172 3.77 28.37 -33.99
CA GLU A 172 3.32 29.58 -33.30
C GLU A 172 3.66 29.54 -31.81
N ILE A 173 4.08 30.69 -31.28
CA ILE A 173 4.07 31.00 -29.85
C ILE A 173 3.12 32.18 -29.65
N LEU A 174 2.11 32.02 -28.80
CA LEU A 174 1.06 33.01 -28.57
C LEU A 174 0.96 33.36 -27.08
N LEU A 175 1.17 34.62 -26.74
CA LEU A 175 0.95 35.16 -25.40
C LEU A 175 -0.25 36.11 -25.45
N ARG A 176 -1.26 35.86 -24.62
CA ARG A 176 -2.51 36.62 -24.65
C ARG A 176 -2.93 37.08 -23.26
N CYS A 177 -3.23 38.37 -23.13
CA CYS A 177 -3.84 38.97 -21.94
C CYS A 177 -5.04 39.82 -22.40
N GLY A 178 -6.25 39.29 -22.27
CA GLY A 178 -7.46 39.96 -22.78
C GLY A 178 -7.39 40.21 -24.30
N GLN A 179 -7.32 41.49 -24.69
CA GLN A 179 -7.18 41.95 -26.09
C GLN A 179 -5.72 42.11 -26.53
N SER A 180 -4.76 42.12 -25.61
CA SER A 180 -3.34 42.28 -25.93
C SER A 180 -2.72 40.92 -26.27
N THR A 181 -1.94 40.89 -27.34
CA THR A 181 -1.35 39.68 -27.91
C THR A 181 0.09 39.92 -28.36
N ILE A 182 0.99 38.99 -28.04
CA ILE A 182 2.30 38.85 -28.69
C ILE A 182 2.30 37.48 -29.38
N ARG A 183 2.47 37.48 -30.69
CA ARG A 183 2.41 36.29 -31.53
C ARG A 183 3.67 36.17 -32.36
N LEU A 184 4.37 35.04 -32.21
CA LEU A 184 5.58 34.73 -32.97
C LEU A 184 5.27 33.58 -33.93
N THR A 185 5.57 33.77 -35.20
CA THR A 185 5.52 32.75 -36.25
C THR A 185 6.89 32.67 -36.95
N PRO A 186 7.14 31.69 -37.84
CA PRO A 186 8.42 31.60 -38.56
C PRO A 186 8.77 32.82 -39.43
N GLY A 187 7.79 33.61 -39.86
CA GLY A 187 8.00 34.75 -40.76
C GLY A 187 7.69 36.12 -40.17
N GLU A 188 7.08 36.19 -38.98
CA GLU A 188 6.51 37.42 -38.44
C GLU A 188 6.44 37.38 -36.92
N ILE A 189 6.74 38.54 -36.30
CA ILE A 189 6.41 38.84 -34.91
C ILE A 189 5.32 39.92 -34.94
N GLU A 190 4.15 39.59 -34.42
CA GLU A 190 2.98 40.45 -34.39
C GLU A 190 2.68 40.86 -32.94
N ILE A 191 2.59 42.17 -32.70
CA ILE A 191 2.26 42.76 -31.40
C ILE A 191 0.97 43.57 -31.57
N LEU A 192 -0.11 43.11 -30.93
CA LEU A 192 -1.41 43.78 -30.95
C LEU A 192 -1.79 44.21 -29.54
N SER A 193 -2.06 45.49 -29.34
CA SER A 193 -2.55 46.02 -28.06
C SER A 193 -3.21 47.39 -28.30
N PRO A 194 -4.24 47.79 -27.53
CA PRO A 194 -4.83 49.13 -27.61
C PRO A 194 -3.82 50.26 -27.41
N ASN A 195 -2.79 50.01 -26.57
CA ASN A 195 -1.62 50.87 -26.45
C ASN A 195 -0.37 50.00 -26.44
N VAL A 196 0.68 50.45 -27.14
CA VAL A 196 2.00 49.81 -27.17
C VAL A 196 3.02 50.90 -26.85
N ASP A 197 3.49 50.90 -25.62
CA ASP A 197 4.56 51.81 -25.20
C ASP A 197 5.92 51.16 -25.52
N ILE A 198 6.61 51.69 -26.54
CA ILE A 198 7.98 51.31 -26.87
C ILE A 198 8.89 52.40 -26.31
N ASN A 199 9.62 52.10 -25.24
CA ASN A 199 10.68 52.97 -24.77
C ASN A 199 11.85 52.89 -25.76
N CYS A 200 11.89 53.81 -26.73
CA CYS A 200 13.03 54.03 -27.61
C CYS A 200 14.08 54.94 -26.99
#